data_AF-A0A1H3BZ47-F1
#
_entry.id   AF-A0A1H3BZ47-F1
#
_cell.length_a   1.000
_cell.length_b   1.000
_cell.length_c   1.000
_cell.angle_alpha   90.00
_cell.angle_beta   90.00
_cell.angle_gamma   90.00
#
_symmetry.space_group_name_H-M   'P 1'
#
loop_
_entity.id
_entity.type
_entity.pdbx_description
1 polymer ?
#
loop_
_entity_poly.entity_id
_entity_poly.type
_entity_poly.pdbx_seq_one_letter_code
_entity_poly.pdbx_strand_id
1 'polypeptide(L)'
;MAEDKHTAPEVFFDCGLFDEAARGNREAVRVLAKNAAHSLRLKNEREDLTRWLMDCLGRVAAGEEPNRAFGWTVGNRPPIKRELLNWTLARYVSDLRACGHSRKDALDKVGRAANMDGRKGGALEAIYDQFKGVAFEDLAWTPLPADYSERTASIETRLSNILASEPPK
;
A
#
# COMPACT_ATOMS: atom_id res chain seq x y z
N MET A 1 8.13 -24.73 -35.68
CA MET A 1 8.96 -23.94 -34.76
C MET A 1 8.02 -23.28 -33.79
N ALA A 2 7.93 -23.79 -32.57
CA ALA A 2 7.15 -23.15 -31.52
C ALA A 2 8.01 -22.00 -30.98
N GLU A 3 7.49 -20.77 -31.05
CA GLU A 3 8.08 -19.63 -30.37
C GLU A 3 8.12 -19.93 -28.88
N ASP A 4 9.34 -20.09 -28.37
CA ASP A 4 9.63 -20.21 -26.96
C ASP A 4 9.26 -18.86 -26.33
N LYS A 5 8.03 -18.74 -25.86
CA LYS A 5 7.60 -17.63 -25.02
C LYS A 5 8.45 -17.71 -23.77
N HIS A 6 9.55 -16.96 -23.75
CA HIS A 6 10.22 -16.56 -22.52
C HIS A 6 9.17 -15.84 -21.66
N THR A 7 8.45 -16.61 -20.84
CA THR A 7 7.83 -16.12 -19.63
C THR A 7 8.94 -15.44 -18.86
N ALA A 8 8.93 -14.10 -18.87
CA ALA A 8 9.79 -13.31 -18.00
C ALA A 8 9.69 -13.92 -16.61
N PRO A 9 10.82 -14.14 -15.90
CA PRO A 9 10.78 -14.81 -14.60
C PRO A 9 9.82 -14.03 -13.71
N GLU A 10 8.71 -14.66 -13.36
CA GLU A 10 7.79 -14.15 -12.35
C GLU A 10 8.64 -13.96 -11.09
N VAL A 11 8.86 -12.69 -10.72
CA VAL A 11 9.61 -12.37 -9.51
C VAL A 11 8.68 -12.70 -8.35
N PHE A 12 8.74 -13.96 -7.90
CA PHE A 12 8.02 -14.40 -6.72
C PHE A 12 8.64 -13.74 -5.50
N PHE A 13 7.88 -12.84 -4.87
CA PHE A 13 8.17 -12.43 -3.52
C PHE A 13 7.88 -13.63 -2.59
N ASP A 14 8.91 -14.25 -2.06
CA ASP A 14 8.79 -15.37 -1.12
C ASP A 14 8.32 -14.87 0.25
N CYS A 15 7.16 -15.36 0.72
CA CYS A 15 6.62 -15.03 2.04
C CYS A 15 7.60 -15.37 3.18
N GLY A 16 8.37 -16.45 3.06
CA GLY A 16 9.40 -16.81 4.03
C GLY A 16 10.53 -15.78 4.09
N LEU A 17 10.88 -15.18 2.95
CA LEU A 17 11.88 -14.11 2.88
C LEU A 17 11.38 -12.82 3.56
N PHE A 18 10.08 -12.51 3.43
CA PHE A 18 9.46 -11.41 4.17
C PHE A 18 9.49 -11.63 5.69
N ASP A 19 9.15 -12.83 6.15
CA ASP A 19 9.18 -13.17 7.58
C ASP A 19 10.57 -13.02 8.18
N GLU A 20 11.60 -13.48 7.46
CA GLU A 20 13.00 -13.31 7.87
C GLU A 20 13.40 -11.83 7.92
N ALA A 21 13.03 -11.05 6.91
CA ALA A 21 13.28 -9.62 6.90
C ALA A 21 12.56 -8.90 8.05
N ALA A 22 11.33 -9.29 8.37
CA ALA A 22 10.56 -8.75 9.49
C ALA A 22 11.18 -9.06 10.86
N ARG A 23 11.89 -10.20 10.98
CA ARG A 23 12.69 -10.57 12.17
C ARG A 23 14.04 -9.86 12.24
N GLY A 24 14.37 -9.01 11.26
CA GLY A 24 15.62 -8.25 11.23
C GLY A 24 16.76 -8.94 10.49
N ASN A 25 16.49 -10.00 9.73
CA ASN A 25 17.50 -10.64 8.89
C ASN A 25 17.92 -9.70 7.75
N ARG A 26 19.14 -9.14 7.87
CA ARG A 26 19.67 -8.16 6.92
C ARG A 26 19.86 -8.72 5.51
N GLU A 27 20.16 -10.02 5.40
CA GLU A 27 20.34 -10.64 4.09
C GLU A 27 19.00 -10.81 3.38
N ALA A 28 17.95 -11.17 4.11
CA ALA A 28 16.60 -11.21 3.57
C ALA A 28 16.15 -9.83 3.04
N VAL A 29 16.45 -8.75 3.77
CA VAL A 29 16.19 -7.36 3.31
C VAL A 29 16.93 -7.03 2.01
N ARG A 30 18.19 -7.44 1.88
CA ARG A 30 19.00 -7.21 0.67
C ARG A 30 18.43 -7.94 -0.54
N VAL A 31 18.05 -9.20 -0.37
CA VAL A 31 17.44 -10.00 -1.45
C VAL A 31 16.11 -9.41 -1.87
N LEU A 32 15.25 -9.01 -0.92
CA LEU A 32 13.99 -8.33 -1.23
C LEU A 32 14.21 -7.02 -1.99
N ALA A 33 15.17 -6.19 -1.56
CA ALA A 33 15.49 -4.94 -2.23
C ALA A 33 16.01 -5.16 -3.67
N LYS A 34 16.86 -6.18 -3.86
CA LYS A 34 17.36 -6.58 -5.19
C LYS A 34 16.21 -7.02 -6.10
N ASN A 35 15.31 -7.86 -5.60
CA ASN A 35 14.16 -8.36 -6.36
C ASN A 35 13.21 -7.20 -6.72
N ALA A 36 12.93 -6.30 -5.78
CA ALA A 36 12.10 -5.13 -6.03
C ALA A 36 12.71 -4.19 -7.08
N ALA A 37 14.02 -3.91 -7.00
CA ALA A 37 14.72 -3.10 -7.99
C ALA A 37 14.66 -3.74 -9.39
N HIS A 38 14.80 -5.06 -9.48
CA HIS A 38 14.67 -5.80 -10.73
C HIS A 38 13.25 -5.71 -11.30
N SER A 39 12.22 -5.91 -10.48
CA SER A 39 10.82 -5.78 -10.92
C SER A 39 10.49 -4.39 -11.46
N LEU A 40 11.03 -3.34 -10.84
CA LEU A 40 10.84 -1.96 -11.31
C LEU A 40 11.50 -1.71 -12.67
N ARG A 41 12.68 -2.28 -12.92
CA ARG A 41 13.36 -2.22 -14.23
C ARG A 41 12.49 -2.78 -15.35
N LEU A 42 11.79 -3.89 -15.07
CA LEU A 42 10.91 -4.53 -16.06
C LEU A 42 9.68 -3.67 -16.40
N LYS A 43 9.27 -2.76 -15.50
CA LYS A 43 8.03 -1.98 -15.66
C LYS A 43 8.26 -0.63 -16.35
N ASN A 44 9.25 0.18 -15.97
CA ASN A 44 9.59 1.42 -16.71
C ASN A 44 10.87 2.12 -16.18
N GLU A 45 11.99 2.01 -16.88
CA GLU A 45 13.25 2.70 -16.50
C GLU A 45 13.29 4.21 -16.85
N ARG A 46 12.29 4.72 -17.58
CA ARG A 46 12.37 6.08 -18.15
C ARG A 46 11.91 7.18 -17.19
N GLU A 47 11.21 6.84 -16.12
CA GLU A 47 10.71 7.81 -15.15
C GLU A 47 11.75 8.14 -14.07
N ASP A 48 11.97 9.42 -13.79
CA ASP A 48 12.98 9.87 -12.81
C ASP A 48 12.71 9.33 -11.40
N LEU A 49 11.43 9.22 -11.01
CA LEU A 49 11.03 8.65 -9.73
C LEU A 49 11.34 7.16 -9.63
N THR A 50 11.09 6.40 -10.70
CA THR A 50 11.39 4.96 -10.76
C THR A 50 12.89 4.72 -10.73
N ARG A 51 13.69 5.55 -11.44
CA ARG A 51 15.16 5.50 -11.35
C ARG A 51 15.66 5.79 -9.95
N TRP A 52 15.17 6.85 -9.31
CA TRP A 52 15.51 7.17 -7.93
C TRP A 52 15.17 6.02 -6.97
N LEU A 53 13.98 5.42 -7.09
CA LEU A 53 13.56 4.29 -6.25
C LEU A 53 14.45 3.07 -6.48
N MET A 54 14.76 2.75 -7.73
CA MET A 54 15.68 1.67 -8.09
C MET A 54 17.09 1.89 -7.51
N ASP A 55 17.58 3.13 -7.52
CA ASP A 55 18.89 3.48 -6.94
C ASP A 55 18.89 3.30 -5.42
N CYS A 56 17.84 3.73 -4.73
CA CYS A 56 17.66 3.49 -3.30
C CYS A 56 17.67 1.98 -2.99
N LEU A 57 16.88 1.19 -3.73
CA LEU A 57 16.81 -0.26 -3.55
C LEU A 57 18.14 -0.97 -3.89
N GLY A 58 18.85 -0.49 -4.91
CA GLY A 58 20.18 -0.99 -5.27
C GLY A 58 21.21 -0.76 -4.16
N ARG A 59 21.18 0.40 -3.50
CA ARG A 59 22.02 0.69 -2.33
C ARG A 59 21.69 -0.20 -1.14
N VAL A 60 20.40 -0.45 -0.88
CA VAL A 60 19.99 -1.42 0.15
C VAL A 60 20.49 -2.82 -0.17
N ALA A 61 20.37 -3.26 -1.43
CA ALA A 61 20.87 -4.56 -1.88
C ALA A 61 22.40 -4.67 -1.74
N ALA A 62 23.15 -3.57 -1.91
CA ALA A 62 24.59 -3.49 -1.66
C ALA A 62 24.95 -3.45 -0.16
N GLY A 63 23.96 -3.45 0.73
CA GLY A 63 24.13 -3.53 2.18
C GLY A 63 24.11 -2.18 2.90
N GLU A 64 23.71 -1.10 2.23
CA GLU A 64 23.43 0.16 2.90
C GLU A 64 22.18 0.05 3.79
N GLU A 65 22.19 0.74 4.93
CA GLU A 65 21.03 0.80 5.82
C GLU A 65 19.84 1.50 5.11
N PRO A 66 18.61 0.95 5.18
CA PRO A 66 17.47 1.47 4.42
C PRO A 66 17.18 2.96 4.61
N ASN A 67 17.15 3.49 5.84
CA ASN A 67 16.86 4.91 6.02
C ASN A 67 17.92 5.78 5.33
N ARG A 68 19.20 5.40 5.39
CA ARG A 68 20.28 6.09 4.68
C ARG A 68 20.15 6.01 3.16
N ALA A 69 19.79 4.84 2.63
CA ALA A 69 19.59 4.63 1.20
C ALA A 69 18.45 5.51 0.64
N PHE A 70 17.38 5.70 1.41
CA PHE A 70 16.23 6.54 1.06
C PHE A 70 16.39 8.02 1.45
N GLY A 71 17.50 8.41 2.10
CA GLY A 71 17.68 9.78 2.60
C GLY A 71 16.71 10.15 3.74
N TRP A 72 16.16 9.15 4.43
CA TRP A 72 15.27 9.34 5.55
C TRP A 72 16.04 9.61 6.84
N THR A 73 15.47 10.52 7.61
CA THR A 73 15.85 10.95 8.95
C THR A 73 14.65 10.74 9.85
N VAL A 74 14.84 10.88 11.17
CA VAL A 74 13.73 10.80 12.13
C VAL A 74 12.60 11.78 11.81
N GLY A 75 12.90 12.94 11.21
CA GLY A 75 11.91 13.98 10.93
C GLY A 75 11.17 13.87 9.58
N ASN A 76 11.72 13.15 8.59
CA ASN A 76 11.14 13.04 7.24
C ASN A 76 10.87 11.59 6.81
N ARG A 77 11.08 10.60 7.70
CA ARG A 77 10.74 9.21 7.42
C ARG A 77 9.22 9.09 7.26
N PRO A 78 8.71 8.63 6.10
CA PRO A 78 7.28 8.44 5.92
C PRO A 78 6.79 7.34 6.86
N PRO A 79 5.70 7.57 7.61
CA PRO A 79 5.07 6.52 8.40
C PRO A 79 4.36 5.54 7.46
N ILE A 80 5.07 4.50 7.00
CA ILE A 80 4.57 3.51 6.01
C ILE A 80 3.17 2.98 6.38
N LYS A 81 2.94 2.65 7.65
CA LYS A 81 1.64 2.15 8.15
C LYS A 81 0.51 3.16 7.98
N ARG A 82 0.82 4.46 8.03
CA ARG A 82 -0.15 5.55 7.85
C ARG A 82 -0.52 5.71 6.39
N GLU A 83 0.45 5.66 5.47
CA GLU A 83 0.16 5.83 4.04
C GLU A 83 -0.65 4.67 3.48
N LEU A 84 -0.34 3.42 3.87
CA LEU A 84 -1.16 2.26 3.50
C LEU A 84 -2.60 2.39 4.02
N LEU A 85 -2.77 2.89 5.24
CA LEU A 85 -4.08 3.10 5.82
C LEU A 85 -4.83 4.22 5.10
N ASN A 86 -4.17 5.36 4.85
CA ASN A 86 -4.73 6.49 4.12
C ASN A 86 -5.23 6.05 2.74
N TRP A 87 -4.40 5.30 2.01
CA TRP A 87 -4.78 4.74 0.72
C TRP A 87 -6.00 3.81 0.85
N THR A 88 -6.02 2.90 1.82
CA THR A 88 -7.15 1.98 2.04
C THR A 88 -8.45 2.72 2.34
N LEU A 89 -8.39 3.78 3.13
CA LEU A 89 -9.54 4.64 3.41
C LEU A 89 -10.05 5.33 2.14
N ALA A 90 -9.14 5.85 1.30
CA ALA A 90 -9.50 6.45 0.02
C ALA A 90 -10.10 5.42 -0.97
N ARG A 91 -9.64 4.17 -0.92
CA ARG A 91 -10.22 3.05 -1.66
C ARG A 91 -11.66 2.78 -1.21
N TYR A 92 -11.91 2.61 0.09
CA TYR A 92 -13.29 2.40 0.58
C TYR A 92 -14.25 3.53 0.19
N VAL A 93 -13.78 4.78 0.20
CA VAL A 93 -14.59 5.91 -0.30
C VAL A 93 -14.86 5.75 -1.80
N SER A 94 -13.87 5.37 -2.60
CA SER A 94 -14.03 5.12 -4.04
C SER A 94 -15.02 3.99 -4.32
N ASP A 95 -14.93 2.89 -3.57
CA ASP A 95 -15.80 1.71 -3.73
C ASP A 95 -17.26 2.08 -3.44
N LEU A 96 -17.53 2.78 -2.34
CA LEU A 96 -18.88 3.26 -2.03
C LEU A 96 -19.40 4.23 -3.10
N ARG A 97 -18.54 5.11 -3.62
CA ARG A 97 -18.94 6.00 -4.73
C ARG A 97 -19.26 5.22 -6.01
N ALA A 98 -18.53 4.15 -6.29
CA ALA A 98 -18.83 3.25 -7.41
C ALA A 98 -20.17 2.51 -7.20
N CYS A 99 -20.54 2.21 -5.96
CA CYS A 99 -21.85 1.68 -5.59
C CYS A 99 -22.99 2.73 -5.53
N GLY A 100 -22.76 3.95 -6.02
CA GLY A 100 -23.79 4.99 -6.12
C GLY A 100 -23.96 5.88 -4.88
N HIS A 101 -23.10 5.77 -3.86
CA HIS A 101 -23.11 6.70 -2.75
C HIS A 101 -22.56 8.07 -3.17
N SER A 102 -23.19 9.15 -2.68
CA SER A 102 -22.66 10.49 -2.90
C SER A 102 -21.30 10.64 -2.20
N ARG A 103 -20.46 11.58 -2.64
CA ARG A 103 -19.15 11.83 -2.02
C ARG A 103 -19.28 12.07 -0.51
N LYS A 104 -20.25 12.88 -0.09
CA LYS A 104 -20.51 13.17 1.32
C LYS A 104 -20.91 11.90 2.09
N ASP A 105 -21.86 11.13 1.57
CA ASP A 105 -22.34 9.90 2.20
C ASP A 105 -21.21 8.85 2.34
N ALA A 106 -20.38 8.69 1.31
CA ALA A 106 -19.23 7.79 1.35
C ALA A 106 -18.17 8.23 2.38
N LEU A 107 -17.84 9.53 2.43
CA LEU A 107 -16.91 10.09 3.42
C LEU A 107 -17.46 9.93 4.85
N ASP A 108 -18.76 10.18 5.07
CA ASP A 108 -19.39 10.04 6.39
C ASP A 108 -19.39 8.57 6.86
N LYS A 109 -19.67 7.61 5.97
CA LYS A 109 -19.66 6.17 6.27
C LYS A 109 -18.28 5.65 6.59
N VAL A 110 -17.29 5.95 5.74
CA VAL A 110 -15.90 5.54 5.98
C VAL A 110 -15.34 6.26 7.21
N GLY A 111 -15.69 7.54 7.40
CA GLY A 111 -15.32 8.31 8.58
C GLY A 111 -15.81 7.67 9.87
N ARG A 112 -17.09 7.30 9.95
CA ARG A 112 -17.66 6.55 11.09
C ARG A 112 -16.95 5.20 11.28
N ALA A 113 -16.77 4.42 10.22
CA ALA A 113 -16.10 3.13 10.29
C ALA A 113 -14.62 3.24 10.71
N ALA A 114 -13.96 4.35 10.42
CA ALA A 114 -12.56 4.60 10.77
C ALA A 114 -12.36 5.37 12.09
N ASN A 115 -13.44 5.74 12.81
CA ASN A 115 -13.43 6.68 13.95
C ASN A 115 -12.75 8.03 13.59
N MET A 116 -13.03 8.52 12.38
CA MET A 116 -12.56 9.80 11.83
C MET A 116 -13.70 10.80 11.59
N ASP A 117 -14.86 10.57 12.19
CA ASP A 117 -16.01 11.46 12.16
C ASP A 117 -15.81 12.74 12.99
N GLY A 118 -16.69 13.73 12.80
CA GLY A 118 -16.68 15.00 13.54
C GLY A 118 -15.49 15.91 13.18
N ARG A 119 -14.74 16.40 14.18
CA ARG A 119 -13.60 17.35 14.00
C ARG A 119 -12.47 16.81 13.10
N LYS A 120 -12.46 15.51 12.80
CA LYS A 120 -11.49 14.84 11.92
C LYS A 120 -11.98 14.63 10.48
N GLY A 121 -13.21 15.03 10.15
CA GLY A 121 -13.80 14.81 8.82
C GLY A 121 -12.99 15.42 7.67
N GLY A 122 -12.41 16.60 7.88
CA GLY A 122 -11.54 17.24 6.88
C GLY A 122 -10.24 16.47 6.59
N ALA A 123 -9.77 15.64 7.52
CA ALA A 123 -8.59 14.81 7.30
C ALA A 123 -8.87 13.65 6.35
N LEU A 124 -10.03 13.01 6.44
CA LEU A 124 -10.43 11.93 5.51
C LEU A 124 -10.66 12.48 4.11
N GLU A 125 -11.24 13.67 3.99
CA GLU A 125 -11.43 14.31 2.70
C GLU A 125 -10.09 14.63 2.01
N ALA A 126 -9.12 15.19 2.74
CA ALA A 126 -7.77 15.43 2.23
C ALA A 126 -7.07 14.12 1.81
N ILE A 127 -7.19 13.07 2.62
CA ILE A 127 -6.69 11.72 2.28
C ILE A 127 -7.33 11.21 0.99
N TYR A 128 -8.66 11.31 0.87
CA TYR A 128 -9.36 10.86 -0.33
C TYR A 128 -8.89 11.62 -1.57
N ASP A 129 -8.75 12.94 -1.49
CA ASP A 129 -8.30 13.73 -2.63
C ASP A 129 -6.85 13.47 -3.04
N GLN A 130 -5.99 13.10 -2.09
CA GLN A 130 -4.60 12.71 -2.35
C GLN A 130 -4.49 11.35 -3.06
N PHE A 131 -5.34 10.38 -2.69
CA PHE A 131 -5.20 8.98 -3.13
C PHE A 131 -6.28 8.50 -4.11
N LYS A 132 -7.30 9.32 -4.41
CA LYS A 132 -8.33 8.96 -5.40
C LYS A 132 -7.67 8.68 -6.76
N GLY A 133 -8.04 7.55 -7.37
CA GLY A 133 -7.51 7.14 -8.67
C GLY A 133 -6.16 6.42 -8.64
N VAL A 134 -5.54 6.25 -7.47
CA VAL A 134 -4.38 5.35 -7.33
C VAL A 134 -4.89 3.90 -7.36
N ALA A 135 -4.80 3.26 -8.52
CA ALA A 135 -5.09 1.85 -8.69
C ALA A 135 -4.02 0.99 -8.00
N PHE A 136 -4.44 -0.06 -7.31
CA PHE A 136 -3.56 -1.06 -6.75
C PHE A 136 -4.03 -2.41 -7.28
N GLU A 137 -3.23 -3.03 -8.14
CA GLU A 137 -3.46 -4.40 -8.56
C GLU A 137 -3.19 -5.30 -7.36
N ASP A 138 -4.26 -5.97 -6.88
CA ASP A 138 -4.29 -7.04 -5.89
C ASP A 138 -3.19 -7.08 -4.82
N LEU A 139 -3.45 -6.40 -3.69
CA LEU A 139 -2.74 -6.62 -2.42
C LEU A 139 -2.86 -8.05 -1.88
N ALA A 140 -3.65 -8.92 -2.51
CA ALA A 140 -3.85 -10.31 -2.10
C ALA A 140 -2.54 -11.11 -1.96
N TRP A 141 -1.47 -10.67 -2.62
CA TRP A 141 -0.17 -11.34 -2.64
C TRP A 141 0.88 -10.72 -1.71
N THR A 142 0.55 -9.63 -1.01
CA THR A 142 1.53 -8.93 -0.16
C THR A 142 1.28 -9.26 1.31
N PRO A 143 2.23 -9.89 2.03
CA PRO A 143 2.09 -10.06 3.47
C PRO A 143 2.13 -8.68 4.13
N LEU A 144 0.95 -8.20 4.54
CA LEU A 144 0.80 -6.93 5.23
C LEU A 144 1.13 -7.11 6.73
N PRO A 145 1.66 -6.08 7.41
CA PRO A 145 1.89 -6.14 8.85
C PRO A 145 0.61 -6.55 9.61
N ALA A 146 0.71 -7.48 10.56
CA ALA A 146 -0.45 -8.02 11.27
C ALA A 146 -1.33 -6.92 11.90
N ASP A 147 -0.72 -5.90 12.49
CA ASP A 147 -1.43 -4.76 13.08
C ASP A 147 -2.18 -3.91 12.05
N TYR A 148 -1.66 -3.84 10.82
CA TYR A 148 -2.37 -3.21 9.71
C TYR A 148 -3.56 -4.06 9.25
N SER A 149 -3.37 -5.38 9.12
CA SER A 149 -4.42 -6.32 8.71
C SER A 149 -5.57 -6.35 9.72
N GLU A 150 -5.27 -6.40 11.02
CA GLU A 150 -6.29 -6.33 12.08
C GLU A 150 -7.07 -5.02 12.05
N ARG A 151 -6.37 -3.89 11.86
CA ARG A 151 -6.99 -2.57 11.81
C ARG A 151 -7.91 -2.41 10.60
N THR A 152 -7.48 -2.88 9.43
CA THR A 152 -8.28 -2.83 8.21
C THR A 152 -9.51 -3.74 8.30
N ALA A 153 -9.36 -4.98 8.79
CA ALA A 153 -10.48 -5.88 9.05
C ALA A 153 -11.52 -5.30 10.03
N SER A 154 -11.07 -4.60 11.08
CA SER A 154 -11.95 -3.89 12.01
C SER A 154 -12.74 -2.76 11.34
N ILE A 155 -12.13 -2.03 10.40
CA ILE A 155 -12.81 -0.97 9.65
C ILE A 155 -13.82 -1.59 8.68
N GLU A 156 -13.45 -2.64 7.95
CA GLU A 156 -14.34 -3.36 7.03
C GLU A 156 -15.56 -3.93 7.76
N THR A 157 -15.37 -4.55 8.91
CA THR A 157 -16.47 -5.08 9.74
C THR A 157 -17.44 -3.97 10.13
N ARG A 158 -16.94 -2.83 10.60
CA ARG A 158 -17.78 -1.68 10.97
C ARG A 158 -18.48 -1.08 9.77
N LEU A 159 -17.80 -0.97 8.63
CA LEU A 159 -18.39 -0.45 7.41
C LEU A 159 -19.53 -1.34 6.93
N SER A 160 -19.32 -2.66 6.92
CA SER A 160 -20.37 -3.65 6.59
C SER A 160 -21.58 -3.53 7.52
N ASN A 161 -21.36 -3.36 8.83
CA ASN A 161 -22.46 -3.15 9.79
C ASN A 161 -23.24 -1.86 9.52
N ILE A 162 -22.55 -0.75 9.18
CA ILE A 162 -23.19 0.52 8.84
C ILE A 162 -24.07 0.34 7.59
N LEU A 163 -23.54 -0.30 6.55
CA LEU A 163 -24.26 -0.53 5.29
C LEU A 163 -25.48 -1.46 5.48
N ALA A 164 -25.36 -2.49 6.31
CA ALA A 164 -26.46 -3.42 6.60
C ALA A 164 -27.58 -2.79 7.45
N SER A 165 -27.25 -1.76 8.24
CA SER A 165 -28.22 -1.06 9.11
C SER A 165 -29.06 0.01 8.40
N GLU A 166 -28.72 0.36 7.16
CA GLU A 166 -29.43 1.36 6.38
C GLU A 166 -30.44 0.69 5.42
N PRO A 167 -31.64 1.26 5.25
CA PRO A 167 -32.61 0.73 4.29
C PRO A 167 -32.04 0.79 2.87
N PRO A 168 -32.36 -0.20 2.01
CA PRO A 168 -31.93 -0.17 0.61
C PRO A 168 -32.43 1.12 -0.04
N LYS A 169 -31.53 1.80 -0.75
CA LYS A 169 -31.85 3.00 -1.54
C LYS A 169 -32.58 2.64 -2.82
#